data_AF-A0A3N0V9Y0-F1
#
_entry.id   AF-A0A3N0V9Y0-F1
#
_cell.length_a   1.000
_cell.length_b   1.000
_cell.length_c   1.000
_cell.angle_alpha   90.00
_cell.angle_beta   90.00
_cell.angle_gamma   90.00
#
_symmetry.space_group_name_H-M   'P 1'
#
loop_
_entity.id
_entity.type
_entity.pdbx_description
1 polymer ?
#
loop_
_entity_poly.entity_id
_entity_poly.type
_entity_poly.pdbx_seq_one_letter_code
_entity_poly.pdbx_strand_id
1 'polypeptide(L)'
;MRKHCQQSPVNAALLPQATSTGGAQHRSQFGFSLIELMITVVIVSILAAIAIPSYSNSVTKSRRRAAEACLSIYVQYMERFYTANMRYDKRVDSTDNTLPAFDCASNQNTGNDYTYSFPSGSPTRSTYVVQAVPKGNQATRDTACGTLTLNQAGTRGANGSTAAANVSKCW
;
A
#
# COMPACT_ATOMS: atom_id res chain seq x y z
N MET A 1 -6.70 8.75 -43.48
CA MET A 1 -7.98 9.41 -43.86
C MET A 1 -8.82 9.63 -42.60
N ARG A 2 -8.54 10.69 -41.84
CA ARG A 2 -9.29 11.06 -40.62
C ARG A 2 -10.35 12.08 -41.00
N LYS A 3 -11.62 11.66 -40.92
CA LYS A 3 -12.79 12.49 -41.23
C LYS A 3 -12.89 13.63 -40.21
N HIS A 4 -12.77 14.86 -40.71
CA HIS A 4 -13.07 16.08 -39.97
C HIS A 4 -14.59 16.26 -39.97
N CYS A 5 -15.19 16.35 -38.79
CA CYS A 5 -16.60 16.69 -38.65
C CYS A 5 -16.72 18.22 -38.57
N GLN A 6 -17.29 18.82 -39.61
CA GLN A 6 -17.60 20.25 -39.71
C GLN A 6 -18.63 20.67 -38.66
N GLN A 7 -18.36 21.80 -38.00
CA GLN A 7 -19.34 22.60 -37.27
C GLN A 7 -20.20 23.40 -38.26
N SER A 8 -21.51 23.38 -38.04
CA SER A 8 -22.46 24.31 -38.68
C SER A 8 -23.18 25.11 -37.58
N PRO A 9 -23.37 26.43 -37.74
CA PRO A 9 -23.97 27.29 -36.73
C PRO A 9 -25.50 27.28 -36.83
N VAL A 10 -26.18 27.10 -35.70
CA VAL A 10 -27.63 27.35 -35.61
C VAL A 10 -27.82 28.69 -34.92
N ASN A 11 -28.35 29.64 -35.70
CA ASN A 11 -28.66 31.00 -35.27
C ASN A 11 -30.18 31.14 -35.10
N ALA A 12 -30.56 32.00 -34.15
CA ALA A 12 -31.87 32.63 -33.96
C ALA A 12 -33.08 31.78 -33.51
N ALA A 13 -33.49 32.01 -32.26
CA ALA A 13 -34.86 32.44 -31.95
C ALA A 13 -34.88 33.15 -30.59
N LEU A 14 -35.05 34.47 -30.62
CA LEU A 14 -35.38 35.29 -29.45
C LEU A 14 -36.80 34.94 -28.98
N LEU A 15 -36.93 34.43 -27.77
CA LEU A 15 -38.20 34.38 -27.04
C LEU A 15 -38.30 35.59 -26.09
N PRO A 16 -39.49 36.19 -25.95
CA PRO A 16 -39.71 37.35 -25.08
C PRO A 16 -39.48 36.98 -23.61
N GLN A 17 -38.73 37.82 -22.90
CA GLN A 17 -38.46 37.67 -21.47
C GLN A 17 -39.71 38.00 -20.67
N ALA A 18 -40.32 37.00 -20.04
CA ALA A 18 -41.30 37.21 -18.99
C ALA A 18 -40.57 37.73 -17.73
N THR A 19 -40.80 38.99 -17.39
CA THR A 19 -40.37 39.59 -16.12
C THR A 19 -41.21 39.01 -14.98
N SER A 20 -40.79 37.85 -14.48
CA SER A 20 -41.21 37.36 -13.18
C SER A 20 -40.74 38.35 -12.11
N THR A 21 -41.68 39.10 -11.53
CA THR A 21 -41.52 39.83 -10.27
C THR A 21 -41.24 38.82 -9.15
N GLY A 22 -39.99 38.37 -9.07
CA GLY A 22 -39.48 37.56 -7.98
C GLY A 22 -39.44 38.41 -6.72
N GLY A 23 -40.51 38.34 -5.92
CA GLY A 23 -40.47 38.81 -4.54
C GLY A 23 -39.28 38.13 -3.85
N ALA A 24 -38.34 38.93 -3.36
CA ALA A 24 -37.20 38.46 -2.61
C ALA A 24 -37.70 37.79 -1.31
N GLN A 25 -37.95 36.49 -1.39
CA GLN A 25 -38.18 35.64 -0.24
C GLN A 25 -36.91 35.70 0.61
N HIS A 26 -36.98 36.46 1.71
CA HIS A 26 -35.94 36.50 2.72
C HIS A 26 -35.82 35.10 3.33
N ARG A 27 -34.97 34.26 2.72
CA ARG A 27 -34.63 32.95 3.26
C ARG A 27 -34.01 33.19 4.63
N SER A 28 -34.74 32.83 5.67
CA SER A 28 -34.21 32.77 7.03
C SER A 28 -33.00 31.83 7.02
N GLN A 29 -31.82 32.42 7.19
CA GLN A 29 -30.59 31.68 7.41
C GLN A 29 -30.69 31.06 8.79
N PHE A 30 -31.02 29.77 8.86
CA PHE A 30 -30.92 28.99 10.09
C PHE A 30 -29.43 28.70 10.32
N GLY A 31 -28.80 29.46 11.22
CA GLY A 31 -27.42 29.24 11.65
C GLY A 31 -27.35 28.18 12.75
N PHE A 32 -26.29 27.37 12.72
CA PHE A 32 -25.93 26.47 13.83
C PHE A 32 -25.64 27.26 15.10
N SER A 33 -26.12 26.78 16.25
CA SER A 33 -25.79 27.38 17.54
C SER A 33 -24.36 27.03 17.96
N LEU A 34 -23.67 27.94 18.66
CA LEU A 34 -22.31 27.73 19.16
C LEU A 34 -22.24 26.52 20.11
N ILE A 35 -23.30 26.30 20.91
CA ILE A 35 -23.39 25.14 21.81
C ILE A 35 -23.51 23.81 21.06
N GLU A 36 -24.23 23.80 19.93
CA GLU A 36 -24.40 22.62 19.10
C GLU A 36 -23.07 22.21 18.46
N LEU A 37 -22.27 23.21 18.05
CA LEU A 37 -20.91 22.97 17.57
C LEU A 37 -19.99 22.44 18.69
N MET A 38 -20.12 22.92 19.92
CA MET A 38 -19.29 22.37 21.01
C MET A 38 -19.61 20.91 21.31
N ILE A 39 -20.89 20.54 21.38
CA ILE A 39 -21.31 19.16 21.65
C ILE A 39 -20.85 18.24 20.51
N THR A 40 -21.03 18.65 19.25
CA THR A 40 -20.60 17.85 18.10
C THR A 40 -19.09 17.62 18.08
N VAL A 41 -18.28 18.64 18.34
CA VAL A 41 -16.82 18.50 18.41
C VAL A 41 -16.39 17.55 19.54
N VAL A 42 -17.04 17.65 20.71
CA VAL A 42 -16.79 16.73 21.83
C VAL A 42 -17.06 15.29 21.43
N ILE A 43 -18.21 14.99 20.82
CA ILE A 43 -18.54 13.63 20.37
C ILE A 43 -17.52 13.13 19.33
N VAL A 44 -17.19 13.96 18.32
CA VAL A 44 -16.22 13.60 17.27
C VAL A 44 -14.85 13.29 17.87
N SER A 45 -14.40 14.06 18.87
CA SER A 45 -13.10 13.84 19.52
C SER A 45 -13.02 12.48 20.24
N ILE A 46 -14.10 12.06 20.90
CA ILE A 46 -14.18 10.76 21.59
C ILE A 46 -14.10 9.62 20.55
N LEU A 47 -14.84 9.74 19.45
CA LEU A 47 -14.82 8.74 18.38
C LEU A 47 -13.45 8.66 17.70
N ALA A 48 -12.83 9.81 17.43
CA ALA A 48 -11.52 9.90 16.79
C ALA A 48 -10.42 9.21 17.62
N ALA A 49 -10.48 9.33 18.96
CA ALA A 49 -9.51 8.71 19.86
C ALA A 49 -9.42 7.18 19.72
N ILE A 50 -10.54 6.51 19.41
CA ILE A 50 -10.59 5.05 19.22
C ILE A 50 -10.37 4.69 17.75
N ALA A 51 -10.96 5.45 16.83
CA ALA A 51 -10.94 5.13 15.41
C ALA A 51 -9.54 5.26 14.79
N ILE A 52 -8.78 6.31 15.12
CA ILE A 52 -7.47 6.58 14.54
C ILE A 52 -6.45 5.44 14.78
N PRO A 53 -6.22 4.96 16.02
CA PRO A 53 -5.28 3.87 16.26
C PRO A 53 -5.75 2.53 15.66
N SER A 54 -7.06 2.28 15.63
CA SER A 54 -7.62 1.06 15.03
C SER A 54 -7.40 1.04 13.50
N TYR A 55 -7.66 2.17 12.85
CA TYR A 55 -7.45 2.30 11.40
C TYR A 55 -5.97 2.18 11.04
N SER A 56 -5.08 2.85 11.79
CA SER A 56 -3.63 2.77 11.52
C SER A 56 -3.10 1.34 11.62
N ASN A 57 -3.52 0.59 12.64
CA ASN A 57 -3.16 -0.82 12.80
C ASN A 57 -3.69 -1.69 11.65
N SER A 58 -4.91 -1.42 11.18
CA SER A 58 -5.52 -2.14 10.06
C SER A 58 -4.74 -1.92 8.76
N VAL A 59 -4.35 -0.68 8.48
CA VAL A 59 -3.51 -0.34 7.32
C VAL A 59 -2.13 -1.00 7.42
N THR A 60 -1.49 -0.95 8.59
CA THR A 60 -0.19 -1.59 8.85
C THR A 60 -0.26 -3.10 8.61
N LYS A 61 -1.31 -3.78 9.08
CA LYS A 61 -1.54 -5.21 8.83
C LYS A 61 -1.77 -5.50 7.35
N SER A 62 -2.56 -4.67 6.65
CA SER A 62 -2.82 -4.81 5.22
C SER A 62 -1.53 -4.72 4.40
N ARG A 63 -0.68 -3.72 4.68
CA ARG A 63 0.64 -3.56 4.05
C ARG A 63 1.55 -4.74 4.30
N ARG A 64 1.54 -5.29 5.52
CA ARG A 64 2.30 -6.50 5.85
C ARG A 64 1.85 -7.70 5.02
N ARG A 65 0.53 -7.95 4.92
CA ARG A 65 -0.02 -9.01 4.07
C ARG A 65 0.36 -8.85 2.59
N ALA A 66 0.36 -7.62 2.08
CA ALA A 66 0.84 -7.34 0.72
C ALA A 66 2.34 -7.67 0.56
N ALA A 67 3.16 -7.38 1.58
CA ALA A 67 4.58 -7.72 1.56
C ALA A 67 4.84 -9.23 1.64
N GLU A 68 4.07 -9.98 2.42
CA GLU A 68 4.11 -11.45 2.46
C GLU A 68 3.81 -12.06 1.08
N ALA A 69 2.82 -11.51 0.36
CA ALA A 69 2.52 -11.91 -1.01
C ALA A 69 3.69 -11.61 -1.96
N CYS A 70 4.32 -10.45 -1.83
CA CYS A 70 5.49 -10.09 -2.64
C CYS A 70 6.71 -10.97 -2.33
N LEU A 71 6.95 -11.33 -1.06
CA LEU A 71 7.98 -12.32 -0.68
C LEU A 71 7.74 -13.68 -1.34
N SER A 72 6.48 -14.09 -1.50
CA SER A 72 6.13 -15.34 -2.17
C SER A 72 6.49 -15.31 -3.67
N ILE A 73 6.41 -14.14 -4.32
CA ILE A 73 6.88 -13.95 -5.70
C ILE A 73 8.41 -14.09 -5.77
N TYR A 74 9.13 -13.55 -4.78
CA TYR A 74 10.59 -13.71 -4.71
C TYR A 74 11.02 -15.15 -4.46
N VAL A 75 10.27 -15.92 -3.65
CA VAL A 75 10.50 -17.36 -3.50
C VAL A 75 10.35 -18.08 -4.85
N GLN A 76 9.28 -17.83 -5.60
CA GLN A 76 9.09 -18.43 -6.93
C GLN A 76 10.23 -18.07 -7.89
N TYR A 77 10.72 -16.83 -7.82
CA TYR A 77 11.90 -16.41 -8.57
C TYR A 77 13.13 -17.22 -8.19
N MET A 78 13.38 -17.44 -6.90
CA MET A 78 14.54 -18.22 -6.43
C MET A 78 14.47 -19.68 -6.88
N GLU A 79 13.30 -20.31 -6.84
CA GLU A 79 13.14 -21.70 -7.34
C GLU A 79 13.44 -21.79 -8.84
N ARG A 80 12.98 -20.82 -9.63
CA ARG A 80 13.30 -20.72 -11.06
C ARG A 80 14.79 -20.45 -11.28
N PHE A 81 15.39 -19.58 -10.47
CA PHE A 81 16.82 -19.27 -10.54
C PHE A 81 17.66 -20.51 -10.29
N TYR A 82 17.32 -21.32 -9.30
CA TYR A 82 17.99 -22.58 -9.01
C TYR A 82 17.87 -23.58 -10.16
N THR A 83 16.67 -23.71 -10.74
CA THR A 83 16.44 -24.62 -11.88
C THR A 83 17.34 -24.26 -13.07
N ALA A 84 17.59 -22.96 -13.29
CA ALA A 84 18.42 -22.49 -14.40
C ALA A 84 19.94 -22.53 -14.14
N ASN A 85 20.38 -22.41 -12.89
CA ASN A 85 21.79 -22.22 -12.55
C ASN A 85 22.38 -23.31 -11.62
N MET A 86 21.53 -24.20 -11.08
CA MET A 86 21.86 -25.23 -10.07
C MET A 86 22.50 -24.66 -8.79
N ARG A 87 22.26 -23.38 -8.51
CA ARG A 87 22.74 -22.61 -7.35
C ARG A 87 21.90 -21.35 -7.15
N TYR A 88 21.92 -20.76 -5.96
CA TYR A 88 21.16 -19.53 -5.67
C TYR A 88 21.97 -18.23 -5.69
N ASP A 89 23.29 -18.30 -5.58
CA ASP A 89 24.18 -17.14 -5.38
C ASP A 89 24.70 -16.51 -6.66
N LYS A 90 24.89 -17.30 -7.72
CA LYS A 90 25.43 -16.81 -8.99
C LYS A 90 24.76 -17.44 -10.19
N ARG A 91 24.79 -16.72 -11.31
CA ARG A 91 24.41 -17.25 -12.61
C ARG A 91 25.53 -18.12 -13.19
N VAL A 92 25.23 -18.85 -14.26
CA VAL A 92 26.22 -19.65 -15.01
C VAL A 92 27.41 -18.82 -15.53
N ASP A 93 27.23 -17.52 -15.76
CA ASP A 93 28.26 -16.56 -16.18
C ASP A 93 29.05 -15.96 -15.00
N SER A 94 28.87 -16.47 -13.78
CA SER A 94 29.49 -16.01 -12.53
C SER A 94 29.01 -14.65 -11.99
N THR A 95 28.01 -14.03 -12.61
CA THR A 95 27.35 -12.82 -12.08
C THR A 95 26.56 -13.14 -10.82
N ASP A 96 26.60 -12.24 -9.83
CA ASP A 96 25.83 -12.39 -8.60
C ASP A 96 24.32 -12.38 -8.86
N ASN A 97 23.59 -13.19 -8.09
CA ASN A 97 22.15 -13.15 -8.06
C ASN A 97 21.69 -11.91 -7.30
N THR A 98 21.01 -11.01 -7.99
CA THR A 98 20.35 -9.85 -7.40
C THR A 98 18.84 -10.00 -7.54
N LEU A 99 18.11 -9.58 -6.51
CA LEU A 99 16.65 -9.62 -6.58
C LEU A 99 16.15 -8.70 -7.70
N PRO A 100 15.31 -9.19 -8.62
CA PRO A 100 14.75 -8.36 -9.68
C PRO A 100 13.73 -7.36 -9.11
N ALA A 101 13.55 -6.26 -9.82
CA ALA A 101 12.51 -5.27 -9.51
C ALA A 101 11.16 -5.76 -10.05
N PHE A 102 10.40 -6.48 -9.21
CA PHE A 102 9.04 -6.87 -9.53
C PHE A 102 8.05 -5.74 -9.25
N ASP A 103 6.92 -5.72 -9.97
CA ASP A 103 5.88 -4.70 -9.75
C ASP A 103 5.34 -4.74 -8.31
N CYS A 104 5.25 -5.91 -7.66
CA CYS A 104 4.81 -5.97 -6.27
C CYS A 104 5.68 -5.12 -5.32
N ALA A 105 6.95 -4.90 -5.66
CA ALA A 105 7.91 -4.08 -4.94
C ALA A 105 8.00 -2.63 -5.45
N SER A 106 7.17 -2.23 -6.42
CA SER A 106 7.08 -0.85 -6.91
C SER A 106 6.48 0.08 -5.85
N ASN A 107 6.75 1.38 -5.95
CA ASN A 107 6.22 2.38 -5.00
C ASN A 107 4.69 2.47 -5.02
N GLN A 108 4.06 2.13 -6.15
CA GLN A 108 2.60 2.04 -6.29
C GLN A 108 2.00 0.88 -5.49
N ASN A 109 2.81 -0.14 -5.22
CA ASN A 109 2.44 -1.32 -4.44
C ASN A 109 3.11 -1.25 -3.06
N THR A 110 4.02 -2.18 -2.75
CA THR A 110 4.60 -2.29 -1.41
C THR A 110 5.92 -1.53 -1.25
N GLY A 111 6.50 -1.03 -2.35
CA GLY A 111 7.82 -0.40 -2.38
C GLY A 111 7.95 0.89 -1.56
N ASN A 112 6.85 1.57 -1.25
CA ASN A 112 6.88 2.71 -0.32
C ASN A 112 7.02 2.28 1.14
N ASP A 113 6.51 1.10 1.48
CA ASP A 113 6.41 0.59 2.86
C ASP A 113 7.48 -0.44 3.19
N TYR A 114 8.06 -1.10 2.18
CA TYR A 114 9.05 -2.15 2.34
C TYR A 114 10.18 -2.03 1.31
N THR A 115 11.36 -2.49 1.70
CA THR A 115 12.48 -2.79 0.78
C THR A 115 12.74 -4.28 0.80
N TYR A 116 12.84 -4.88 -0.39
CA TYR A 116 13.14 -6.29 -0.55
C TYR A 116 14.62 -6.47 -0.87
N SER A 117 15.26 -7.37 -0.15
CA SER A 117 16.69 -7.66 -0.33
C SER A 117 17.03 -9.05 0.16
N PHE A 118 18.28 -9.45 -0.04
CA PHE A 118 18.89 -10.51 0.74
C PHE A 118 19.56 -9.91 1.98
N PRO A 119 19.44 -10.54 3.17
CA PRO A 119 20.28 -10.19 4.31
C PRO A 119 21.75 -10.50 4.02
N SER A 120 22.65 -9.94 4.82
CA SER A 120 24.08 -10.25 4.71
C SER A 120 24.35 -11.76 4.81
N GLY A 121 25.22 -12.26 3.94
CA GLY A 121 25.54 -13.70 3.86
C GLY A 121 24.50 -14.55 3.13
N SER A 122 23.46 -13.94 2.55
CA SER A 122 22.49 -14.58 1.66
C SER A 122 22.50 -13.89 0.29
N PRO A 123 22.23 -14.62 -0.81
CA PRO A 123 22.09 -16.07 -0.91
C PRO A 123 23.44 -16.79 -0.89
N THR A 124 23.44 -18.05 -0.49
CA THR A 124 24.60 -18.96 -0.64
C THR A 124 24.39 -19.88 -1.84
N ARG A 125 25.32 -20.81 -2.09
CA ARG A 125 25.16 -21.78 -3.19
C ARG A 125 23.87 -22.59 -3.10
N SER A 126 23.45 -23.00 -1.90
CA SER A 126 22.36 -23.96 -1.69
C SER A 126 21.24 -23.45 -0.79
N THR A 127 21.36 -22.25 -0.23
CA THR A 127 20.34 -21.67 0.65
C THR A 127 20.12 -20.21 0.33
N TYR A 128 18.93 -19.70 0.69
CA TYR A 128 18.65 -18.28 0.61
C TYR A 128 17.69 -17.86 1.72
N VAL A 129 17.75 -16.59 2.08
CA VAL A 129 16.73 -15.89 2.84
C VAL A 129 16.39 -14.63 2.05
N VAL A 130 15.13 -14.44 1.70
CA VAL A 130 14.62 -13.16 1.20
C VAL A 130 13.97 -12.41 2.34
N GLN A 131 14.16 -11.09 2.40
CA GLN A 131 13.62 -10.26 3.46
C GLN A 131 12.83 -9.07 2.93
N ALA A 132 11.79 -8.69 3.66
CA ALA A 132 11.05 -7.44 3.49
C ALA A 132 11.30 -6.57 4.72
N VAL A 133 12.12 -5.53 4.54
CA VAL A 133 12.50 -4.58 5.59
C VAL A 133 11.50 -3.41 5.57
N PRO A 134 10.75 -3.16 6.65
CA PRO A 134 9.77 -2.07 6.67
C PRO A 134 10.44 -0.69 6.62
N LYS A 135 9.73 0.29 6.07
CA LYS A 135 10.17 1.69 5.91
C LYS A 135 9.15 2.67 6.48
N GLY A 136 9.60 3.89 6.75
CA GLY A 136 8.75 5.02 7.12
C GLY A 136 7.73 4.67 8.22
N ASN A 137 6.46 4.98 7.97
CA ASN A 137 5.38 4.70 8.92
C ASN A 137 5.22 3.22 9.25
N GLN A 138 5.51 2.31 8.30
CA GLN A 138 5.45 0.88 8.56
C GLN A 138 6.51 0.46 9.59
N ALA A 139 7.74 0.98 9.47
CA ALA A 139 8.83 0.67 10.40
C ALA A 139 8.51 1.13 11.84
N THR A 140 7.91 2.31 11.99
CA THR A 140 7.56 2.86 13.31
C THR A 140 6.33 2.19 13.92
N ARG A 141 5.37 1.73 13.10
CA ARG A 141 4.10 1.16 13.58
C ARG A 141 4.12 -0.35 13.75
N ASP A 142 4.94 -1.06 12.99
CA ASP A 142 4.99 -2.53 12.99
C ASP A 142 6.21 -3.08 13.74
N THR A 143 6.65 -2.42 14.81
CA THR A 143 7.85 -2.80 15.58
C THR A 143 7.78 -4.20 16.18
N ALA A 144 6.58 -4.73 16.40
CA ALA A 144 6.39 -6.11 16.88
C ALA A 144 6.78 -7.15 15.81
N CYS A 145 6.53 -6.86 14.52
CA CYS A 145 6.80 -7.79 13.42
C CYS A 145 8.07 -7.47 12.64
N GLY A 146 8.45 -6.20 12.57
CA GLY A 146 9.71 -5.74 11.99
C GLY A 146 9.98 -6.30 10.59
N THR A 147 11.23 -6.69 10.35
CA THR A 147 11.63 -7.35 9.11
C THR A 147 11.02 -8.74 9.00
N LEU A 148 10.32 -9.00 7.90
CA LEU A 148 9.80 -10.32 7.56
C LEU A 148 10.83 -11.07 6.72
N THR A 149 11.01 -12.36 6.97
CA THR A 149 11.94 -13.21 6.22
C THR A 149 11.30 -14.51 5.77
N LEU A 150 11.67 -14.99 4.59
CA LEU A 150 11.26 -16.29 4.07
C LEU A 150 12.47 -16.99 3.41
N ASN A 151 12.67 -18.27 3.69
CA ASN A 151 13.78 -19.06 3.15
C ASN A 151 13.28 -20.19 2.22
N GLN A 152 14.22 -20.92 1.62
CA GLN A 152 13.94 -22.03 0.70
C GLN A 152 13.13 -23.19 1.33
N ALA A 153 13.17 -23.33 2.65
CA ALA A 153 12.43 -24.36 3.38
C ALA A 153 11.02 -23.89 3.79
N GLY A 154 10.60 -22.69 3.36
CA GLY A 154 9.35 -22.08 3.80
C GLY A 154 9.36 -21.59 5.25
N THR A 155 10.53 -21.55 5.90
CA THR A 155 10.66 -21.01 7.26
C THR A 155 10.43 -19.52 7.21
N ARG A 156 9.37 -19.10 7.89
CA ARG A 156 9.00 -17.69 8.07
C ARG A 156 9.69 -17.15 9.31
N GLY A 157 10.16 -15.91 9.22
CA GLY A 157 10.70 -15.17 10.35
C GLY A 157 10.10 -13.77 10.40
N ALA A 158 10.05 -13.20 11.60
CA ALA A 158 9.61 -11.85 11.87
C ALA A 158 10.48 -11.26 12.96
N ASN A 159 10.97 -10.03 12.75
CA ASN A 159 11.79 -9.29 13.69
C ASN A 159 13.01 -10.07 14.22
N GLY A 160 13.71 -10.77 13.32
CA GLY A 160 14.89 -11.59 13.68
C GLY A 160 14.56 -12.89 14.43
N SER A 161 13.28 -13.25 14.57
CA SER A 161 12.83 -14.45 15.27
C SER A 161 12.04 -15.39 14.35
N THR A 162 12.30 -16.69 14.47
CA THR A 162 11.52 -17.77 13.84
C THR A 162 10.61 -18.49 14.84
N ALA A 163 10.48 -17.95 16.06
CA ALA A 163 9.64 -18.55 17.10
C ALA A 163 8.17 -18.54 16.67
N ALA A 164 7.47 -19.66 16.89
CA ALA A 164 6.09 -19.86 16.44
C ALA A 164 5.13 -18.75 16.90
N ALA A 165 5.30 -18.22 18.12
CA ALA A 165 4.47 -17.14 18.66
C ALA A 165 4.64 -15.80 17.90
N ASN A 166 5.85 -15.49 17.43
CA ASN A 166 6.09 -14.29 16.62
C ASN A 166 5.60 -14.50 15.19
N VAL A 167 5.89 -15.67 14.62
CA VAL A 167 5.46 -16.00 13.26
C VAL A 167 3.93 -16.00 13.17
N SER A 168 3.20 -16.61 14.11
CA SER A 168 1.74 -16.65 14.07
C SER A 168 1.07 -15.27 14.22
N LYS A 169 1.71 -14.33 14.91
CA LYS A 169 1.23 -12.95 15.04
C LYS A 169 1.47 -12.14 13.76
N CYS A 170 2.56 -12.43 13.06
CA CYS A 170 3.06 -11.58 11.98
C CYS A 170 2.77 -12.10 10.58
N TRP A 171 2.62 -13.42 10.40
CA TRP A 171 2.41 -14.10 9.13
C TRP A 171 1.01 -14.71 8.97
#